data_AF-C5S2S1-F1
#
_entry.id   AF-C5S2S1-F1
#
_cell.length_a   1.000
_cell.length_b   1.000
_cell.length_c   1.000
_cell.angle_alpha   90.00
_cell.angle_beta   90.00
_cell.angle_gamma   90.00
#
_symmetry.space_group_name_H-M   'P 1'
#
loop_
_entity.id
_entity.type
_entity.pdbx_description
1 polymer ?
#
loop_
_entity_poly.entity_id
_entity_poly.type
_entity_poly.pdbx_seq_one_letter_code
_entity_poly.pdbx_strand_id
1 'polypeptide(L)'
;MTKFTKISATALFALFLTACDKPANKPAEAAKPAETTPATQPTEASKPAEAAPAAETPKAETTAPAAQLSAEELAQGKEDFKKILDWNKTQEQIANAAQKTLQEKLATQDPKQIEAALTEFTKTVEDTIKSLDAVEVKNALVKTFKEKTKEVLGLSNSIITDSVKVMSNPTAEAQEALKAKAQQLLSQGGELQKLQAELQQTFGDK
;
A
#
# COMPACT_ATOMS: atom_id res chain seq x y z
N MET A 1 22.89 -5.51 -18.19
CA MET A 1 21.44 -5.32 -18.40
C MET A 1 20.69 -6.11 -17.33
N THR A 2 20.50 -5.50 -16.17
CA THR A 2 19.86 -6.12 -15.00
C THR A 2 18.35 -5.90 -15.06
N LYS A 3 17.63 -7.03 -14.97
CA LYS A 3 16.19 -7.16 -15.07
C LYS A 3 15.53 -6.63 -13.80
N PHE A 4 15.33 -5.32 -13.66
CA PHE A 4 14.35 -4.74 -12.71
C PHE A 4 12.93 -4.93 -13.26
N THR A 5 12.59 -6.19 -13.53
CA THR A 5 11.31 -6.60 -14.07
C THR A 5 10.26 -6.54 -12.96
N LYS A 6 9.39 -5.53 -13.04
CA LYS A 6 7.98 -5.59 -12.63
C LYS A 6 7.65 -5.58 -11.12
N ILE A 7 8.33 -4.78 -10.30
CA ILE A 7 7.59 -4.13 -9.20
C ILE A 7 7.24 -2.74 -9.71
N SER A 8 6.23 -2.72 -10.59
CA SER A 8 5.75 -1.49 -11.21
C SER A 8 5.24 -0.55 -10.11
N ALA A 9 5.55 0.75 -10.20
CA ALA A 9 5.06 1.77 -9.28
C ALA A 9 3.52 1.77 -9.15
N THR A 10 2.81 1.22 -10.15
CA THR A 10 1.37 0.94 -10.08
C THR A 10 0.96 -0.05 -8.99
N ALA A 11 1.81 -0.97 -8.54
CA ALA A 11 1.48 -1.91 -7.46
C ALA A 11 1.41 -1.22 -6.09
N LEU A 12 2.32 -0.28 -5.81
CA LEU A 12 2.31 0.49 -4.57
C LEU A 12 1.11 1.44 -4.49
N PHE A 13 0.72 2.05 -5.61
CA PHE A 13 -0.46 2.90 -5.67
C PHE A 13 -1.76 2.09 -5.65
N ALA A 14 -1.82 0.93 -6.32
CA ALA A 14 -2.97 0.02 -6.29
C ALA A 14 -3.26 -0.55 -4.89
N LEU A 15 -2.25 -0.72 -4.04
CA LEU A 15 -2.44 -1.10 -2.64
C LEU A 15 -3.14 0.01 -1.84
N PHE A 16 -2.94 1.28 -2.21
CA PHE A 16 -3.66 2.43 -1.64
C PHE A 16 -5.11 2.51 -2.16
N LEU A 17 -5.34 2.17 -3.42
CA LEU A 17 -6.66 2.24 -4.10
C LEU A 17 -7.58 1.07 -3.79
N THR A 18 -7.05 -0.16 -3.73
CA THR A 18 -7.86 -1.37 -3.47
C THR A 18 -8.45 -1.42 -2.05
N ALA A 19 -7.92 -0.63 -1.12
CA ALA A 19 -8.44 -0.46 0.23
C ALA A 19 -9.39 0.74 0.40
N CYS A 20 -9.64 1.51 -0.67
CA CYS A 20 -10.59 2.63 -0.69
C CYS A 20 -11.87 2.34 -1.49
N ASP A 21 -11.94 1.24 -2.28
CA ASP A 21 -13.07 0.97 -3.20
C ASP A 21 -14.00 -0.18 -2.76
N LYS A 22 -13.72 -0.95 -1.70
CA LYS A 22 -14.48 -2.18 -1.43
C LYS A 22 -15.31 -2.19 -0.13
N PRO A 23 -16.66 -2.07 -0.20
CA PRO A 23 -17.51 -2.64 0.83
C PRO A 23 -17.38 -4.17 0.80
N ALA A 24 -17.22 -4.77 1.97
CA ALA A 24 -16.99 -6.19 2.17
C ALA A 24 -18.11 -7.06 1.56
N ASN A 25 -17.93 -7.55 0.33
CA ASN A 25 -18.53 -8.79 -0.13
C ASN A 25 -17.95 -9.24 -1.48
N LYS A 26 -17.09 -10.26 -1.49
CA LYS A 26 -17.24 -11.52 -2.25
C LYS A 26 -15.99 -12.40 -2.06
N PRO A 27 -16.14 -13.72 -1.78
CA PRO A 27 -15.00 -14.63 -1.59
C PRO A 27 -14.14 -14.77 -2.83
N ALA A 28 -12.86 -14.99 -2.61
CA ALA A 28 -11.84 -15.28 -3.61
C ALA A 28 -12.29 -16.41 -4.56
N GLU A 29 -12.48 -16.08 -5.83
CA GLU A 29 -12.43 -17.07 -6.91
C GLU A 29 -10.96 -17.13 -7.36
N ALA A 30 -10.26 -18.15 -6.86
CA ALA A 30 -8.92 -18.48 -7.29
C ALA A 30 -8.95 -18.86 -8.78
N ALA A 31 -8.35 -18.00 -9.61
CA ALA A 31 -8.02 -18.33 -10.98
C ALA A 31 -7.10 -19.57 -10.99
N LYS A 32 -7.59 -20.64 -11.60
CA LYS A 32 -6.88 -21.89 -11.86
C LYS A 32 -6.10 -21.75 -13.18
N PRO A 33 -4.77 -21.94 -13.21
CA PRO A 33 -4.08 -22.26 -14.45
C PRO A 33 -4.25 -23.74 -14.79
N ALA A 34 -4.45 -24.01 -16.08
CA ALA A 34 -4.56 -25.31 -16.71
C ALA A 34 -3.19 -26.00 -16.89
N GLU A 35 -3.25 -27.21 -17.46
CA GLU A 35 -2.20 -28.19 -17.81
C GLU A 35 -1.75 -29.10 -16.65
N THR A 36 -1.68 -30.43 -16.76
CA THR A 36 -1.78 -31.41 -17.86
C THR A 36 -2.20 -32.77 -17.25
N THR A 37 -2.86 -33.63 -18.02
CA THR A 37 -2.98 -35.08 -17.73
C THR A 37 -1.91 -35.81 -18.56
N PRO A 38 -1.30 -36.91 -18.08
CA PRO A 38 -1.94 -38.21 -18.30
C PRO A 38 -1.79 -39.25 -17.16
N ALA A 39 -2.88 -40.02 -17.00
CA ALA A 39 -3.03 -41.43 -16.61
C ALA A 39 -1.99 -42.15 -15.74
N THR A 40 -2.41 -42.74 -14.61
CA THR A 40 -2.62 -44.20 -14.42
C THR A 40 -3.09 -44.53 -12.99
N GLN A 41 -4.14 -45.36 -12.87
CA GLN A 41 -4.53 -46.16 -11.69
C GLN A 41 -3.71 -47.48 -11.66
N PRO A 42 -3.71 -48.37 -10.63
CA PRO A 42 -4.81 -48.63 -9.67
C PRO A 42 -4.44 -49.01 -8.20
N THR A 43 -5.50 -49.09 -7.37
CA THR A 43 -5.78 -50.01 -6.22
C THR A 43 -4.80 -50.14 -5.04
N GLU A 44 -5.26 -49.92 -3.79
CA GLU A 44 -5.72 -51.00 -2.89
C GLU A 44 -6.34 -50.44 -1.58
N ALA A 45 -7.10 -51.30 -0.89
CA ALA A 45 -8.08 -51.02 0.15
C ALA A 45 -7.51 -50.86 1.57
N SER A 46 -8.25 -50.18 2.45
CA SER A 46 -8.65 -50.70 3.77
C SER A 46 -9.72 -49.83 4.46
N LYS A 47 -10.63 -50.53 5.13
CA LYS A 47 -11.91 -50.11 5.73
C LYS A 47 -11.70 -49.56 7.18
N PRO A 48 -12.75 -49.26 7.99
CA PRO A 48 -13.04 -47.96 8.57
C PRO A 48 -12.80 -47.91 10.09
N ALA A 49 -12.78 -46.70 10.69
CA ALA A 49 -12.92 -46.56 12.14
C ALA A 49 -13.79 -45.37 12.52
N GLU A 50 -14.54 -45.61 13.57
CA GLU A 50 -15.78 -45.02 14.05
C GLU A 50 -15.56 -43.82 15.00
N ALA A 51 -16.52 -42.88 14.94
CA ALA A 51 -17.05 -41.98 15.98
C ALA A 51 -16.15 -41.22 17.00
N ALA A 52 -16.29 -39.88 16.90
CA ALA A 52 -16.55 -38.90 17.97
C ALA A 52 -15.42 -38.50 18.95
N PRO A 53 -15.49 -37.33 19.63
CA PRO A 53 -16.45 -36.22 19.52
C PRO A 53 -15.80 -34.86 19.20
N ALA A 54 -16.67 -33.86 19.01
CA ALA A 54 -16.35 -32.45 18.94
C ALA A 54 -15.44 -32.02 20.11
N ALA A 55 -14.28 -31.44 19.78
CA ALA A 55 -13.54 -30.58 20.67
C ALA A 55 -13.71 -29.16 20.15
N GLU A 56 -14.55 -28.39 20.86
CA GLU A 56 -14.60 -26.94 20.78
C GLU A 56 -13.16 -26.42 20.93
N THR A 57 -12.60 -25.95 19.83
CA THR A 57 -11.42 -25.10 19.89
C THR A 57 -11.90 -23.77 20.46
N PRO A 58 -11.33 -23.29 21.59
CA PRO A 58 -11.58 -21.94 22.03
C PRO A 58 -11.13 -21.04 20.88
N LYS A 59 -12.11 -20.38 20.26
CA LYS A 59 -11.93 -19.24 19.39
C LYS A 59 -10.91 -18.35 20.09
N ALA A 60 -9.67 -18.36 19.59
CA ALA A 60 -8.65 -17.45 20.06
C ALA A 60 -9.28 -16.06 20.00
N GLU A 61 -9.55 -15.50 21.18
CA GLU A 61 -9.87 -14.09 21.35
C GLU A 61 -8.68 -13.32 20.79
N THR A 62 -8.76 -13.06 19.49
CA THR A 62 -8.15 -11.87 18.91
C THR A 62 -8.93 -10.74 19.54
N THR A 63 -8.48 -10.31 20.72
CA THR A 63 -8.94 -9.11 21.39
C THR A 63 -8.67 -7.98 20.40
N ALA A 64 -9.71 -7.62 19.66
CA ALA A 64 -9.68 -6.54 18.70
C ALA A 64 -9.37 -5.25 19.47
N PRO A 65 -8.41 -4.41 19.00
CA PRO A 65 -8.14 -3.10 19.59
C PRO A 65 -9.40 -2.21 19.69
N ALA A 66 -10.41 -2.47 18.86
CA ALA A 66 -11.69 -1.78 18.85
C ALA A 66 -12.52 -1.93 20.14
N ALA A 67 -12.24 -2.91 21.00
CA ALA A 67 -13.03 -3.14 22.22
C ALA A 67 -12.73 -2.15 23.37
N GLN A 68 -11.75 -1.26 23.22
CA GLN A 68 -11.31 -0.33 24.28
C GLN A 68 -11.61 1.15 24.01
N LEU A 69 -12.13 1.51 22.84
CA LEU A 69 -12.47 2.90 22.53
C LEU A 69 -13.84 3.25 23.09
N SER A 70 -13.94 4.41 23.75
CA SER A 70 -15.23 4.99 24.12
C SER A 70 -16.06 5.33 22.89
N ALA A 71 -17.39 5.49 23.07
CA ALA A 71 -18.27 5.89 21.99
C ALA A 71 -17.86 7.23 21.35
N GLU A 72 -17.32 8.14 22.16
CA GLU A 72 -16.85 9.46 21.74
C GLU A 72 -15.55 9.36 20.93
N GLU A 73 -14.61 8.52 21.36
CA GLU A 73 -13.39 8.23 20.59
C GLU A 73 -13.67 7.53 19.26
N LEU A 74 -14.68 6.64 19.24
CA LEU A 74 -15.11 5.96 18.02
C LEU A 74 -15.77 6.94 17.05
N ALA A 75 -16.64 7.84 17.53
CA ALA A 75 -17.24 8.89 16.71
C ALA A 75 -16.17 9.84 16.13
N GLN A 76 -15.23 10.29 16.97
CA GLN A 76 -14.11 11.13 16.51
C GLN A 76 -13.22 10.41 15.50
N GLY A 77 -12.91 9.13 15.73
CA GLY A 77 -12.11 8.32 14.81
C GLY A 77 -12.76 8.15 13.44
N LYS A 78 -14.09 7.97 13.38
CA LYS A 78 -14.86 7.95 12.13
C LYS A 78 -14.79 9.27 11.38
N GLU A 79 -14.98 10.38 12.07
CA GLU A 79 -14.90 11.71 11.49
C GLU A 79 -13.50 11.98 10.90
N ASP A 80 -12.46 11.72 11.68
CA ASP A 80 -11.09 11.95 11.26
C ASP A 80 -10.68 11.02 10.12
N PHE A 81 -11.09 9.74 10.18
CA PHE A 81 -10.82 8.80 9.09
C PHE A 81 -11.50 9.23 7.80
N LYS A 82 -12.75 9.72 7.87
CA LYS A 82 -13.45 10.28 6.72
C LYS A 82 -12.71 11.48 6.11
N LYS A 83 -12.19 12.41 6.91
CA LYS A 83 -11.39 13.55 6.41
C LYS A 83 -10.16 13.07 5.62
N ILE A 84 -9.49 12.03 6.11
CA ILE A 84 -8.34 11.44 5.42
C ILE A 84 -8.74 10.79 4.10
N LEU A 85 -9.86 10.06 4.04
CA LEU A 85 -10.36 9.46 2.80
C LEU A 85 -10.74 10.53 1.76
N ASP A 86 -11.45 11.59 2.18
CA ASP A 86 -11.84 12.70 1.30
C ASP A 86 -10.60 13.46 0.77
N TRP A 87 -9.61 13.70 1.64
CA TRP A 87 -8.31 14.25 1.24
C TRP A 87 -7.61 13.37 0.20
N ASN A 88 -7.53 12.06 0.45
CA ASN A 88 -6.83 11.09 -0.38
C ASN A 88 -7.41 11.03 -1.81
N LYS A 89 -8.74 11.05 -1.94
CA LYS A 89 -9.41 11.10 -3.25
C LYS A 89 -8.95 12.26 -4.13
N THR A 90 -8.68 13.41 -3.54
CA THR A 90 -8.15 14.58 -4.26
C THR A 90 -6.70 14.35 -4.67
N GLN A 91 -5.89 13.78 -3.77
CA GLN A 91 -4.47 13.54 -4.03
C GLN A 91 -4.24 12.46 -5.08
N GLU A 92 -5.14 11.49 -5.21
CA GLU A 92 -5.05 10.44 -6.23
C GLU A 92 -4.91 11.03 -7.65
N GLN A 93 -5.76 12.01 -7.97
CA GLN A 93 -5.77 12.64 -9.29
C GLN A 93 -4.49 13.48 -9.51
N ILE A 94 -4.05 14.19 -8.47
CA ILE A 94 -2.83 15.00 -8.51
C ILE A 94 -1.59 14.11 -8.71
N ALA A 95 -1.50 13.01 -7.95
CA ALA A 95 -0.40 12.06 -8.04
C ALA A 95 -0.35 11.37 -9.41
N ASN A 96 -1.50 10.94 -9.94
CA ASN A 96 -1.58 10.34 -11.28
C ASN A 96 -1.11 11.32 -12.37
N ALA A 97 -1.52 12.59 -12.29
CA ALA A 97 -1.11 13.61 -13.25
C ALA A 97 0.40 13.90 -13.17
N ALA A 98 0.95 14.02 -11.95
CA ALA A 98 2.38 14.24 -11.74
C ALA A 98 3.23 13.05 -12.22
N GLN A 99 2.80 11.81 -11.92
CA GLN A 99 3.47 10.60 -12.41
C GLN A 99 3.44 10.50 -13.94
N LYS A 100 2.30 10.81 -14.57
CA LYS A 100 2.17 10.81 -16.03
C LYS A 100 3.11 11.83 -16.66
N THR A 101 3.14 13.05 -16.13
CA THR A 101 4.02 14.13 -16.60
C THR A 101 5.49 13.72 -16.49
N LEU A 102 5.91 13.17 -15.35
CA LEU A 102 7.28 12.70 -15.16
C LEU A 102 7.64 11.60 -16.15
N GLN A 103 6.76 10.61 -16.37
CA GLN A 103 6.98 9.53 -17.34
C GLN A 103 7.11 10.05 -18.78
N GLU A 104 6.23 10.96 -19.19
CA GLU A 104 6.26 11.59 -20.52
C GLU A 104 7.59 12.33 -20.73
N LYS A 105 8.06 13.07 -19.73
CA LYS A 105 9.33 13.81 -19.82
C LYS A 105 10.56 12.90 -19.76
N LEU A 106 10.53 11.82 -18.99
CA LEU A 106 11.57 10.78 -19.01
C LEU A 106 11.73 10.14 -20.39
N ALA A 107 10.63 9.91 -21.11
CA ALA A 107 10.67 9.32 -22.45
C ALA A 107 11.34 10.22 -23.50
N THR A 108 11.45 11.54 -23.25
CA THR A 108 12.15 12.46 -24.17
C THR A 108 13.66 12.29 -24.17
N GLN A 109 14.22 11.68 -23.12
CA GLN A 109 15.67 11.56 -22.87
C GLN A 109 16.42 12.91 -22.85
N ASP A 110 15.71 14.04 -22.75
CA ASP A 110 16.27 15.38 -22.63
C ASP A 110 16.57 15.70 -21.15
N PRO A 111 17.85 15.87 -20.76
CA PRO A 111 18.23 16.09 -19.37
C PRO A 111 17.54 17.30 -18.71
N LYS A 112 17.33 18.39 -19.47
CA LYS A 112 16.72 19.61 -18.92
C LYS A 112 15.22 19.41 -18.68
N GLN A 113 14.55 18.69 -19.58
CA GLN A 113 13.13 18.38 -19.40
C GLN A 113 12.90 17.38 -18.26
N ILE A 114 13.81 16.41 -18.11
CA ILE A 114 13.77 15.44 -17.00
C ILE A 114 13.98 16.14 -15.67
N GLU A 115 14.97 17.03 -15.57
CA GLU A 115 15.25 17.79 -14.35
C GLU A 115 14.06 18.67 -13.96
N ALA A 116 13.51 19.44 -14.93
CA ALA A 116 12.35 20.29 -14.69
C ALA A 116 11.13 19.48 -14.22
N ALA A 117 10.84 18.35 -14.87
CA ALA A 117 9.74 17.47 -14.48
C ALA A 117 9.94 16.85 -13.10
N LEU A 118 11.18 16.49 -12.75
CA LEU A 118 11.51 15.98 -11.43
C LEU A 118 11.33 17.03 -10.34
N THR A 119 11.71 18.29 -10.60
CA THR A 119 11.48 19.41 -9.68
C THR A 119 9.97 19.63 -9.47
N GLU A 120 9.17 19.63 -10.53
CA GLU A 120 7.72 19.78 -10.44
C GLU A 120 7.06 18.61 -9.68
N PHE A 121 7.49 17.38 -9.97
CA PHE A 121 7.06 16.19 -9.24
C PHE A 121 7.39 16.29 -7.75
N THR A 122 8.64 16.65 -7.41
CA THR A 122 9.08 16.82 -6.03
C THR A 122 8.24 17.86 -5.30
N LYS A 123 8.03 19.02 -5.93
CA LYS A 123 7.17 20.07 -5.38
C LYS A 123 5.74 19.58 -5.16
N THR A 124 5.20 18.80 -6.08
CA THR A 124 3.85 18.21 -5.94
C THR A 124 3.78 17.30 -4.72
N VAL A 125 4.78 16.47 -4.47
CA VAL A 125 4.81 15.61 -3.26
C VAL A 125 4.96 16.45 -1.99
N GLU A 126 5.82 17.47 -1.99
CA GLU A 126 5.96 18.38 -0.84
C GLU A 126 4.65 19.10 -0.52
N ASP A 127 3.96 19.62 -1.54
CA ASP A 127 2.68 20.31 -1.36
C ASP A 127 1.56 19.32 -0.95
N THR A 128 1.63 18.07 -1.41
CA THR A 128 0.78 16.97 -0.92
C THR A 128 1.00 16.71 0.57
N ILE A 129 2.25 16.59 1.02
CA ILE A 129 2.60 16.39 2.43
C ILE A 129 2.12 17.57 3.29
N LYS A 130 2.33 18.82 2.84
CA LYS A 130 1.82 20.01 3.52
C LYS A 130 0.29 20.01 3.60
N SER A 131 -0.40 19.59 2.53
CA SER A 131 -1.85 19.49 2.53
C SER A 131 -2.36 18.42 3.51
N LEU A 132 -1.61 17.32 3.65
CA LEU A 132 -1.91 16.29 4.65
C LEU A 132 -1.72 16.83 6.07
N ASP A 133 -0.66 17.60 6.31
CA ASP A 133 -0.41 18.25 7.60
C ASP A 133 -1.55 19.17 8.02
N ALA A 134 -2.19 19.85 7.06
CA ALA A 134 -3.36 20.69 7.31
C ALA A 134 -4.65 19.93 7.65
N VAL A 135 -4.72 18.61 7.41
CA VAL A 135 -5.89 17.80 7.81
C VAL A 135 -5.91 17.62 9.33
N GLU A 136 -6.86 18.27 10.01
CA GLU A 136 -7.02 18.14 11.46
C GLU A 136 -7.48 16.72 11.84
N VAL A 137 -6.68 16.07 12.68
CA VAL A 137 -6.92 14.71 13.19
C VAL A 137 -6.67 14.71 14.70
N LYS A 138 -7.64 14.21 15.46
CA LYS A 138 -7.61 14.12 16.92
C LYS A 138 -7.41 12.68 17.39
N ASN A 139 -7.99 11.71 16.68
CA ASN A 139 -7.87 10.30 17.04
C ASN A 139 -6.42 9.78 16.84
N ALA A 140 -5.90 9.07 17.85
CA ALA A 140 -4.51 8.63 17.88
C ALA A 140 -4.15 7.62 16.76
N LEU A 141 -5.06 6.69 16.43
CA LEU A 141 -4.83 5.72 15.36
C LEU A 141 -4.81 6.40 13.99
N VAL A 142 -5.76 7.31 13.75
CA VAL A 142 -5.81 8.11 12.51
C VAL A 142 -4.57 9.01 12.40
N LYS A 143 -4.10 9.60 13.51
CA LYS A 143 -2.88 10.41 13.55
C LYS A 143 -1.65 9.57 13.19
N THR A 144 -1.54 8.36 13.75
CA THR A 144 -0.44 7.43 13.43
C THR A 144 -0.42 7.08 11.94
N PHE A 145 -1.58 6.80 11.36
CA PHE A 145 -1.69 6.57 9.92
C PHE A 145 -1.29 7.80 9.08
N LYS A 146 -1.74 8.99 9.46
CA LYS A 146 -1.36 10.25 8.81
C LYS A 146 0.15 10.46 8.82
N GLU A 147 0.81 10.29 9.97
CA GLU A 147 2.27 10.44 10.07
C GLU A 147 3.00 9.41 9.21
N LYS A 148 2.60 8.13 9.27
CA LYS A 148 3.19 7.07 8.44
C LYS A 148 3.00 7.34 6.94
N THR A 149 1.85 7.90 6.54
CA THR A 149 1.59 8.30 5.15
C THR A 149 2.61 9.34 4.68
N LYS A 150 2.92 10.35 5.51
CA LYS A 150 3.95 11.36 5.19
C LYS A 150 5.34 10.75 5.04
N GLU A 151 5.73 9.85 5.95
CA GLU A 151 7.01 9.14 5.86
C GLU A 151 7.13 8.37 4.53
N VAL A 152 6.08 7.62 4.17
CA VAL A 152 6.07 6.82 2.93
C VAL A 152 6.09 7.72 1.69
N LEU A 153 5.33 8.81 1.67
CA LEU A 153 5.35 9.78 0.56
C LEU A 153 6.73 10.44 0.41
N GLY A 154 7.34 10.87 1.51
CA GLY A 154 8.67 11.46 1.52
C GLY A 154 9.75 10.49 1.04
N LEU A 155 9.71 9.23 1.51
CA LEU A 155 10.64 8.21 1.07
C LEU A 155 10.46 7.86 -0.41
N SER A 156 9.22 7.73 -0.88
CA SER A 156 8.90 7.49 -2.29
C SER A 156 9.46 8.61 -3.18
N ASN A 157 9.29 9.87 -2.78
CA ASN A 157 9.87 11.00 -3.50
C ASN A 157 11.39 10.97 -3.53
N SER A 158 12.04 10.63 -2.40
CA SER A 158 13.50 10.49 -2.36
C SER A 158 13.98 9.38 -3.30
N ILE A 159 13.31 8.23 -3.35
CA ILE A 159 13.66 7.12 -4.24
C ILE A 159 13.53 7.53 -5.70
N ILE A 160 12.44 8.21 -6.07
CA ILE A 160 12.22 8.67 -7.45
C ILE A 160 13.29 9.68 -7.85
N THR A 161 13.57 10.66 -6.99
CA THR A 161 14.61 11.67 -7.20
C THR A 161 15.99 11.05 -7.39
N ASP A 162 16.36 10.12 -6.51
CA ASP A 162 17.65 9.46 -6.58
C ASP A 162 17.73 8.51 -7.79
N SER A 163 16.63 7.85 -8.16
CA SER A 163 16.58 6.97 -9.33
C SER A 163 16.84 7.74 -10.63
N VAL A 164 16.25 8.94 -10.76
CA VAL A 164 16.52 9.82 -11.90
C VAL A 164 17.99 10.27 -11.91
N LYS A 165 18.54 10.68 -10.76
CA LYS A 165 19.97 11.07 -10.67
C LYS A 165 20.92 9.92 -11.00
N VAL A 166 20.64 8.71 -10.51
CA VAL A 166 21.43 7.50 -10.79
C VAL A 166 21.34 7.11 -12.27
N MET A 167 20.21 7.34 -12.92
CA MET A 167 20.09 7.11 -14.36
C MET A 167 21.07 7.98 -15.17
N SER A 168 21.27 9.24 -14.76
CA SER A 168 22.22 10.15 -15.39
C SER A 168 23.68 9.88 -15.00
N ASN A 169 23.93 9.37 -13.79
CA ASN A 169 25.28 9.06 -13.30
C ASN A 169 25.29 7.77 -12.45
N PRO A 170 25.38 6.59 -13.09
CA PRO A 170 25.28 5.32 -12.38
C PRO A 170 26.55 5.01 -11.61
N THR A 171 26.44 4.90 -10.29
CA THR A 171 27.51 4.40 -9.41
C THR A 171 27.02 3.20 -8.59
N ALA A 172 27.95 2.35 -8.15
CA ALA A 172 27.61 1.20 -7.31
C ALA A 172 27.05 1.64 -5.96
N GLU A 173 27.63 2.68 -5.36
CA GLU A 173 27.19 3.25 -4.09
C GLU A 173 25.76 3.80 -4.18
N ALA A 174 25.44 4.55 -5.24
CA ALA A 174 24.10 5.13 -5.39
C ALA A 174 23.04 4.07 -5.71
N GLN A 175 23.40 3.00 -6.43
CA GLN A 175 22.52 1.85 -6.64
C GLN A 175 22.22 1.10 -5.33
N GLU A 176 23.23 0.90 -4.48
CA GLU A 176 23.02 0.22 -3.19
C GLU A 176 22.22 1.08 -2.22
N ALA A 177 22.44 2.40 -2.21
CA ALA A 177 21.62 3.35 -1.45
C ALA A 177 20.16 3.33 -1.89
N LEU A 178 19.89 3.29 -3.21
CA LEU A 178 18.53 3.15 -3.75
C LEU A 178 17.87 1.84 -3.33
N LYS A 179 18.62 0.73 -3.33
CA LYS A 179 18.11 -0.57 -2.88
C LYS A 179 17.74 -0.54 -1.40
N ALA A 180 18.57 0.07 -0.55
CA ALA A 180 18.28 0.22 0.87
C ALA A 180 17.01 1.05 1.11
N LYS A 181 16.86 2.17 0.39
CA LYS A 181 15.62 2.98 0.45
C LYS A 181 14.40 2.20 -0.07
N ALA A 182 14.55 1.42 -1.14
CA ALA A 182 13.46 0.59 -1.65
C ALA A 182 13.03 -0.48 -0.63
N GLN A 183 13.97 -1.10 0.10
CA GLN A 183 13.64 -2.02 1.18
C GLN A 183 12.91 -1.31 2.33
N GLN A 184 13.34 -0.11 2.70
CA GLN A 184 12.65 0.71 3.70
C GLN A 184 11.23 1.07 3.23
N LEU A 185 11.04 1.39 1.95
CA LEU A 185 9.72 1.72 1.39
C LEU A 185 8.79 0.52 1.43
N LEU A 186 9.30 -0.69 1.14
CA LEU A 186 8.52 -1.92 1.26
C LEU A 186 8.09 -2.17 2.71
N SER A 187 8.99 -1.97 3.69
CA SER A 187 8.68 -2.13 5.11
C SER A 187 7.63 -1.12 5.58
N GLN A 188 7.87 0.18 5.34
CA GLN A 188 6.94 1.24 5.74
C GLN A 188 5.61 1.16 4.98
N GLY A 189 5.63 0.70 3.73
CA GLY A 189 4.42 0.42 2.95
C GLY A 189 3.59 -0.68 3.60
N GLY A 190 4.21 -1.78 4.04
CA GLY A 190 3.51 -2.86 4.76
C GLY A 190 2.89 -2.39 6.08
N GLU A 191 3.60 -1.58 6.85
CA GLU A 191 3.06 -0.95 8.07
C GLU A 191 1.86 -0.05 7.76
N LEU A 192 1.98 0.76 6.71
CA LEU A 192 0.91 1.67 6.30
C LEU A 192 -0.35 0.90 5.87
N GLN A 193 -0.19 -0.21 5.14
CA GLN A 193 -1.30 -1.08 4.75
C GLN A 193 -1.98 -1.72 5.98
N LYS A 194 -1.19 -2.16 6.96
CA LYS A 194 -1.73 -2.71 8.20
C LYS A 194 -2.56 -1.66 8.95
N LEU A 195 -2.04 -0.44 9.08
CA LEU A 195 -2.77 0.68 9.70
C LEU A 195 -4.04 1.02 8.93
N GLN A 196 -4.01 1.01 7.59
CA GLN A 196 -5.19 1.23 6.76
C GLN A 196 -6.28 0.18 7.02
N ALA A 197 -5.89 -1.10 7.08
CA ALA A 197 -6.81 -2.19 7.37
C ALA A 197 -7.40 -2.06 8.79
N GLU A 198 -6.59 -1.70 9.78
CA GLU A 198 -7.04 -1.47 11.15
C GLU A 198 -8.02 -0.30 11.25
N LEU A 199 -7.75 0.80 10.53
CA LEU A 199 -8.66 1.94 10.43
C LEU A 199 -9.99 1.56 9.77
N GLN A 200 -9.97 0.82 8.66
CA GLN A 200 -11.19 0.34 8.01
C GLN A 200 -11.99 -0.58 8.92
N GLN A 201 -11.34 -1.50 9.63
CA GLN A 201 -12.02 -2.40 10.56
C GLN A 201 -12.64 -1.65 11.75
N THR A 202 -11.98 -0.59 12.22
CA THR A 202 -12.38 0.13 13.44
C THR A 202 -13.38 1.25 13.16
N PHE A 203 -13.18 1.99 12.07
CA PHE A 203 -13.90 3.22 11.74
C PHE A 203 -14.62 3.18 10.38
N GLY A 204 -14.40 2.17 9.56
CA GLY A 204 -15.10 2.01 8.29
C GLY A 204 -16.62 1.87 8.49
N ASP A 205 -17.38 2.25 7.46
CA ASP A 205 -18.80 1.97 7.40
C ASP A 205 -19.03 0.45 7.27
N LYS A 206 -20.02 -0.08 8.01
CA LYS A 206 -20.41 -1.49 7.97
C LYS A 206 -21.36 -1.79 6.83
#